data_AF-A0A497J8A6-F1
#
_entry.id   AF-A0A497J8A6-F1
#
_cell.length_a   1.000
_cell.length_b   1.000
_cell.length_c   1.000
_cell.angle_alpha   90.00
_cell.angle_beta   90.00
_cell.angle_gamma   90.00
#
_symmetry.space_group_name_H-M   'P 1'
#
loop_
_entity.id
_entity.type
_entity.pdbx_description
1 polymer ?
#
loop_
_entity_poly.entity_id
_entity_poly.type
_entity_poly.pdbx_seq_one_letter_code
_entity_poly.pdbx_strand_id
1 'polypeptide(L)'
;KIQAQAILDMRLQKLTALETEKLEQENKELEDKISYLKEVLASEQKLLEIIKKELLELKEKYADERRTKIIPKPTEVKEEDLIPEEEMVVILTGEGYIKRIPLNAYRSQRRGGRGIVGIDTKEKDIVTNIIISSTHDILLFFSNKGKVYAKKVYEIPVASRYSRGKALVNVFEISKDERITAVLPMEFGKGYLFMATKKGKVKKTSMDEFLSIRKTGKIAIELEEEDELVEVKVTSGDDEILLATKFGKAIRFPEREVRAMGRATLGVKGISLVNGDEVVGIEVLNSENLEQTFLVVTENGYGKRSKFAEFPLQGRGGKGVITIKISQKTGLVAGVEGVGDEDEIIISSMQGIMIRLRVKEIPILGRNTQGVKLMRLENDKVATVVKVV
;
A
#
# COMPACT_ATOMS: atom_id res chain seq x y z
N LYS A 1 -86.01 44.84 0.70
CA LYS A 1 -86.69 45.15 1.98
C LYS A 1 -85.71 45.48 3.12
N ILE A 2 -84.56 44.79 3.23
CA ILE A 2 -83.57 45.03 4.31
C ILE A 2 -82.93 46.43 4.24
N GLN A 3 -82.51 46.90 3.06
CA GLN A 3 -81.94 48.25 2.90
C GLN A 3 -82.91 49.38 3.30
N ALA A 4 -84.19 49.24 2.95
CA ALA A 4 -85.21 50.22 3.30
C ALA A 4 -85.43 50.31 4.82
N GLN A 5 -85.41 49.16 5.52
CA GLN A 5 -85.50 49.14 6.98
C GLN A 5 -84.26 49.77 7.64
N ALA A 6 -83.06 49.50 7.13
CA ALA A 6 -81.81 50.08 7.65
C ALA A 6 -81.78 51.62 7.53
N ILE A 7 -82.40 52.20 6.49
CA ILE A 7 -82.55 53.65 6.35
C ILE A 7 -83.56 54.20 7.38
N LEU A 8 -84.68 53.50 7.58
CA LEU A 8 -85.69 53.89 8.58
C LEU A 8 -85.16 53.84 10.02
N ASP A 9 -84.23 52.92 10.30
CA ASP A 9 -83.61 52.76 11.62
C ASP A 9 -82.45 53.74 11.88
N MET A 10 -82.15 54.67 10.95
CA MET A 10 -81.09 55.66 11.12
C MET A 10 -81.40 56.65 12.25
N ARG A 11 -80.41 56.89 13.12
CA ARG A 11 -80.50 57.86 14.21
C ARG A 11 -79.93 59.21 13.77
N LEU A 12 -80.55 60.33 14.20
CA LEU A 12 -80.12 61.70 13.84
C LEU A 12 -78.63 61.99 14.15
N GLN A 13 -78.06 61.35 15.19
CA GLN A 13 -76.65 61.47 15.57
C GLN A 13 -75.67 60.97 14.49
N LYS A 14 -76.13 60.12 13.56
CA LYS A 14 -75.34 59.57 12.44
C LYS A 14 -75.28 60.48 11.22
N LEU A 15 -75.94 61.65 11.25
CA LEU A 15 -75.96 62.63 10.15
C LEU A 15 -74.90 63.73 10.32
N THR A 16 -73.89 63.52 11.16
CA THR A 16 -72.77 64.45 11.33
C THR A 16 -71.67 64.14 10.30
N ALA A 17 -70.93 65.16 9.85
CA ALA A 17 -69.87 64.99 8.85
C ALA A 17 -68.80 63.96 9.28
N LEU A 18 -68.46 63.91 10.57
CA LEU A 18 -67.51 62.94 11.12
C LEU A 18 -68.00 61.49 11.02
N GLU A 19 -69.30 61.25 11.21
CA GLU A 19 -69.87 59.90 11.08
C GLU A 19 -69.98 59.48 9.61
N THR A 20 -70.21 60.42 8.70
CA THR A 20 -70.12 60.17 7.26
C THR A 20 -68.69 59.79 6.84
N GLU A 21 -67.67 60.54 7.28
CA GLU A 21 -66.26 60.22 6.99
C GLU A 21 -65.86 58.83 7.53
N LYS A 22 -66.30 58.47 8.74
CA LYS A 22 -66.06 57.12 9.28
C LYS A 22 -66.72 56.02 8.44
N LEU A 23 -67.95 56.25 7.97
CA LEU A 23 -68.65 55.29 7.11
C LEU A 23 -68.00 55.17 5.74
N GLU A 24 -67.50 56.27 5.17
CA GLU A 24 -66.73 56.24 3.93
C GLU A 24 -65.41 55.48 4.11
N GLN A 25 -64.73 55.67 5.24
CA GLN A 25 -63.53 54.93 5.57
C GLN A 25 -63.82 53.43 5.79
N GLU A 26 -64.84 53.10 6.56
CA GLU A 26 -65.26 51.70 6.80
C GLU A 26 -65.68 51.03 5.49
N ASN A 27 -66.44 51.72 4.64
CA ASN A 27 -66.82 51.20 3.33
C ASN A 27 -65.59 50.93 2.46
N LYS A 28 -64.61 51.84 2.45
CA LYS A 28 -63.36 51.65 1.72
C LYS A 28 -62.56 50.45 2.25
N GLU A 29 -62.42 50.32 3.57
CA GLU A 29 -61.73 49.18 4.20
C GLU A 29 -62.43 47.85 3.89
N LEU A 30 -63.78 47.84 3.87
CA LEU A 30 -64.56 46.66 3.49
C LEU A 30 -64.42 46.34 2.00
N GLU A 31 -64.42 47.33 1.11
CA GLU A 31 -64.18 47.15 -0.33
C GLU A 31 -62.77 46.59 -0.59
N ASP A 32 -61.75 47.13 0.07
CA ASP A 32 -60.37 46.65 0.00
C ASP A 32 -60.26 45.20 0.50
N LYS A 33 -60.92 44.89 1.62
CA LYS A 33 -60.96 43.52 2.18
C LYS A 33 -61.68 42.54 1.26
N ILE A 34 -62.80 42.94 0.66
CA ILE A 34 -63.54 42.11 -0.31
C ILE A 34 -62.66 41.86 -1.54
N SER A 35 -61.97 42.89 -2.04
CA SER A 35 -61.06 42.79 -3.18
C SER A 35 -59.94 41.80 -2.90
N TYR A 36 -59.25 41.95 -1.77
CA TYR A 36 -58.20 41.03 -1.32
C TYR A 36 -58.70 39.58 -1.19
N LEU A 37 -59.83 39.37 -0.51
CA LEU A 37 -60.38 38.01 -0.33
C LEU A 37 -60.80 37.37 -1.67
N LYS A 38 -61.37 38.14 -2.60
CA LYS A 38 -61.68 37.64 -3.94
C LYS A 38 -60.42 37.30 -4.73
N GLU A 39 -59.36 38.08 -4.59
CA GLU A 39 -58.08 37.83 -5.24
C GLU A 39 -57.42 36.55 -4.71
N VAL A 40 -57.47 36.32 -3.40
CA VAL A 40 -57.02 35.08 -2.77
C VAL A 40 -57.84 33.88 -3.24
N LEU A 41 -59.17 34.01 -3.35
CA LEU A 41 -60.04 32.92 -3.83
C LEU A 41 -59.87 32.63 -5.33
N ALA A 42 -59.48 33.61 -6.14
CA ALA A 42 -59.31 33.46 -7.57
C ALA A 42 -57.95 32.89 -7.98
N SER A 43 -56.93 32.98 -7.10
CA SER A 43 -55.57 32.53 -7.38
C SER A 43 -55.12 31.45 -6.40
N GLU A 44 -55.01 30.22 -6.92
CA GLU A 44 -54.47 29.08 -6.17
C GLU A 44 -53.04 29.34 -5.68
N GLN A 45 -52.23 30.08 -6.45
CA GLN A 45 -50.87 30.44 -6.05
C GLN A 45 -50.84 31.33 -4.79
N LYS A 46 -51.71 32.34 -4.71
CA LYS A 46 -51.81 33.21 -3.53
C LYS A 46 -52.28 32.44 -2.31
N LEU A 47 -53.22 31.51 -2.48
CA LEU A 47 -53.66 30.63 -1.41
C LEU A 47 -52.52 29.76 -0.88
N LEU A 48 -51.72 29.14 -1.77
CA LEU A 48 -50.55 28.34 -1.39
C LEU A 48 -49.48 29.17 -0.66
N GLU A 49 -49.28 30.43 -1.05
CA GLU A 49 -48.38 31.34 -0.35
C GLU A 49 -48.85 31.64 1.08
N ILE A 50 -50.16 31.88 1.27
CA ILE A 50 -50.76 32.07 2.60
C ILE A 50 -50.59 30.80 3.44
N ILE A 51 -50.92 29.62 2.89
CA ILE A 51 -50.77 28.33 3.58
C ILE A 51 -49.30 28.12 3.98
N LYS A 52 -48.36 28.38 3.07
CA LYS A 52 -46.92 28.25 3.37
C LYS A 52 -46.51 29.17 4.51
N LYS A 53 -46.99 30.42 4.51
CA LYS A 53 -46.69 31.39 5.56
C LYS A 53 -47.22 30.93 6.91
N GLU A 54 -48.48 30.51 6.97
CA GLU A 54 -49.10 29.98 8.20
C GLU A 54 -48.38 28.72 8.71
N LEU A 55 -48.00 27.79 7.83
CA LEU A 55 -47.23 26.60 8.20
C LEU A 55 -45.84 26.93 8.74
N LEU A 56 -45.19 27.98 8.23
CA LEU A 56 -43.90 28.44 8.73
C LEU A 56 -44.04 29.09 10.11
N GLU A 57 -45.07 29.92 10.32
CA GLU A 57 -45.38 30.49 11.65
C GLU A 57 -45.68 29.39 12.68
N LEU A 58 -46.43 28.36 12.29
CA LEU A 58 -46.68 27.18 13.14
C LEU A 58 -45.39 26.41 13.44
N LYS A 59 -44.52 26.22 12.44
CA LYS A 59 -43.22 25.59 12.64
C LYS A 59 -42.36 26.38 13.63
N GLU A 60 -42.29 27.70 13.52
CA GLU A 60 -41.51 28.52 14.46
C GLU A 60 -42.05 28.45 15.89
N LYS A 61 -43.39 28.46 16.04
CA LYS A 61 -44.02 28.47 17.36
C LYS A 61 -43.98 27.11 18.08
N TYR A 62 -44.00 26.00 17.34
CA TYR A 62 -44.16 24.66 17.88
C TYR A 62 -43.03 23.68 17.54
N ALA A 63 -41.93 24.12 16.93
CA ALA A 63 -40.79 23.26 16.65
C ALA A 63 -40.11 22.79 17.95
N ASP A 64 -39.82 21.51 18.01
CA ASP A 64 -38.96 20.89 19.01
C ASP A 64 -37.80 20.14 18.35
N GLU A 65 -36.73 19.93 19.11
CA GLU A 65 -35.63 19.11 18.63
C GLU A 65 -36.04 17.64 18.56
N ARG A 66 -35.57 16.96 17.50
CA ARG A 66 -35.84 15.54 17.32
C ARG A 66 -35.24 14.73 18.48
N ARG A 67 -36.10 14.18 19.33
CA ARG A 67 -35.70 13.37 20.50
C ARG A 67 -35.01 12.05 20.14
N THR A 68 -35.32 11.49 18.98
CA THR A 68 -34.77 10.20 18.51
C THR A 68 -33.67 10.40 17.47
N LYS A 69 -32.55 9.67 17.57
CA LYS A 69 -31.59 9.54 16.47
C LYS A 69 -31.97 8.33 15.61
N ILE A 70 -32.07 8.52 14.30
CA ILE A 70 -32.12 7.41 13.35
C ILE A 70 -30.68 6.93 13.18
N ILE A 71 -30.35 5.81 13.82
CA ILE A 71 -29.08 5.14 13.61
C ILE A 71 -29.30 4.25 12.38
N PRO A 72 -28.62 4.49 11.24
CA PRO A 72 -28.61 3.50 10.17
C PRO A 72 -28.12 2.20 10.77
N LYS A 73 -28.88 1.12 10.55
CA LYS A 73 -28.65 -0.24 11.06
C LYS A 73 -27.14 -0.52 11.24
N PRO A 74 -26.67 -1.03 12.40
CA PRO A 74 -25.28 -1.48 12.48
C PRO A 74 -25.09 -2.46 11.33
N THR A 75 -24.09 -2.11 10.51
CA THR A 75 -23.67 -2.75 9.29
C THR A 75 -23.77 -4.27 9.41
N GLU A 76 -24.14 -4.96 8.32
CA GLU A 76 -23.90 -6.40 8.20
C GLU A 76 -22.51 -6.71 8.77
N VAL A 77 -22.46 -7.50 9.85
CA VAL A 77 -21.19 -7.95 10.44
C VAL A 77 -20.44 -8.62 9.31
N LYS A 78 -19.35 -8.01 8.86
CA LYS A 78 -18.53 -8.59 7.81
C LYS A 78 -17.81 -9.77 8.44
N GLU A 79 -17.56 -10.83 7.66
CA GLU A 79 -16.75 -11.96 8.16
C GLU A 79 -15.39 -11.47 8.71
N GLU A 80 -14.87 -10.37 8.16
CA GLU A 80 -13.69 -9.69 8.66
C GLU A 80 -13.83 -9.18 10.10
N ASP A 81 -14.99 -8.65 10.51
CA ASP A 81 -15.21 -8.15 11.87
C ASP A 81 -15.19 -9.27 12.94
N LEU A 82 -15.27 -10.53 12.51
CA LEU A 82 -15.16 -11.72 13.37
C LEU A 82 -13.71 -12.20 13.55
N ILE A 83 -12.77 -11.65 12.76
CA ILE A 83 -11.37 -12.05 12.80
C ILE A 83 -10.67 -11.18 13.85
N PRO A 84 -9.96 -11.76 14.82
CA PRO A 84 -9.23 -10.98 15.81
C PRO A 84 -8.03 -10.28 15.18
N GLU A 85 -7.75 -9.06 15.63
CA GLU A 85 -6.57 -8.32 15.22
C GLU A 85 -5.33 -8.82 15.97
N GLU A 86 -4.46 -9.56 15.29
CA GLU A 86 -3.24 -10.14 15.87
C GLU A 86 -2.02 -9.95 14.95
N GLU A 87 -0.82 -9.86 15.55
CA GLU A 87 0.45 -9.86 14.79
C GLU A 87 0.78 -11.26 14.28
N MET A 88 0.93 -11.37 12.97
CA MET A 88 1.24 -12.61 12.27
C MET A 88 2.57 -12.50 11.54
N VAL A 89 3.29 -13.62 11.49
CA VAL A 89 4.46 -13.83 10.65
C VAL A 89 4.00 -14.53 9.38
N VAL A 90 4.10 -13.85 8.25
CA VAL A 90 3.89 -14.42 6.92
C VAL A 90 5.22 -14.92 6.38
N ILE A 91 5.25 -16.18 5.98
CA ILE A 91 6.43 -16.86 5.47
C ILE A 91 6.16 -17.31 4.05
N LEU A 92 7.06 -16.92 3.15
CA LEU A 92 7.11 -17.39 1.77
C LEU A 92 8.37 -18.24 1.57
N THR A 93 8.23 -19.37 0.89
CA THR A 93 9.34 -20.26 0.57
C THR A 93 9.71 -20.21 -0.92
N GLY A 94 10.93 -20.65 -1.23
CA GLY A 94 11.51 -20.66 -2.57
C GLY A 94 10.85 -21.69 -3.49
N GLU A 95 10.33 -22.81 -2.94
CA GLU A 95 9.46 -23.73 -3.70
C GLU A 95 8.05 -23.18 -3.94
N GLY A 96 7.75 -21.97 -3.45
CA GLY A 96 6.50 -21.29 -3.70
C GLY A 96 5.37 -21.72 -2.77
N TYR A 97 5.66 -21.96 -1.49
CA TYR A 97 4.66 -22.16 -0.46
C TYR A 97 4.50 -20.91 0.40
N ILE A 98 3.27 -20.64 0.84
CA ILE A 98 2.94 -19.53 1.72
C ILE A 98 2.16 -20.01 2.95
N LYS A 99 2.48 -19.42 4.10
CA LYS A 99 1.76 -19.61 5.37
C LYS A 99 1.80 -18.38 6.24
N ARG A 100 0.86 -18.29 7.18
CA ARG A 100 0.93 -17.37 8.33
C ARG A 100 0.99 -18.13 9.65
N ILE A 101 1.74 -17.58 10.61
CA ILE A 101 1.93 -18.13 11.95
C ILE A 101 1.80 -16.97 12.95
N PRO A 102 1.09 -17.12 14.09
CA PRO A 102 1.07 -16.09 15.13
C PRO A 102 2.48 -15.77 15.65
N LEU A 103 2.79 -14.50 15.87
CA LEU A 103 4.13 -14.07 16.29
C LEU A 103 4.61 -14.77 17.58
N ASN A 104 3.70 -15.00 18.52
CA ASN A 104 3.99 -15.71 19.77
C ASN A 104 4.46 -17.16 19.54
N ALA A 105 3.85 -17.86 18.57
CA ALA A 105 4.25 -19.22 18.21
C ALA A 105 5.58 -19.26 17.44
N TYR A 106 5.96 -18.15 16.79
CA TYR A 106 7.26 -18.01 16.16
C TYR A 106 8.38 -17.71 17.18
N ARG A 107 8.12 -16.81 18.14
CA ARG A 107 9.09 -16.32 19.15
C ARG A 107 9.38 -17.28 20.30
N SER A 108 8.60 -18.35 20.50
CA SER A 108 8.74 -19.22 21.68
C SER A 108 10.04 -20.05 21.70
N GLN A 109 11.17 -19.43 22.08
CA GLN A 109 12.28 -20.03 22.83
C GLN A 109 13.12 -18.92 23.52
N ARG A 110 13.26 -18.98 24.85
CA ARG A 110 14.06 -18.04 25.66
C ARG A 110 15.56 -18.37 25.61
N ARG A 111 16.37 -17.35 25.95
CA ARG A 111 17.83 -17.30 26.17
C ARG A 111 18.49 -18.65 26.51
N GLY A 112 19.58 -18.99 25.80
CA GLY A 112 20.51 -20.08 26.15
C GLY A 112 20.48 -21.33 25.27
N GLY A 113 19.60 -21.41 24.27
CA GLY A 113 19.54 -22.52 23.32
C GLY A 113 20.42 -22.30 22.07
N ARG A 114 21.15 -23.33 21.64
CA ARG A 114 21.83 -23.38 20.32
C ARG A 114 20.82 -23.02 19.22
N GLY A 115 21.21 -22.05 18.38
CA GLY A 115 20.78 -21.81 16.99
C GLY A 115 19.32 -22.10 16.63
N ILE A 116 18.60 -21.07 16.17
CA ILE A 116 17.25 -21.14 15.62
C ILE A 116 17.21 -22.13 14.43
N VAL A 117 16.96 -23.40 14.71
CA VAL A 117 16.61 -24.44 13.72
C VAL A 117 15.09 -24.52 13.72
N GLY A 118 14.49 -24.04 12.63
CA GLY A 118 13.05 -23.83 12.55
C GLY A 118 12.43 -24.23 11.22
N ILE A 119 13.06 -25.17 10.50
CA ILE A 119 12.46 -26.06 9.50
C ILE A 119 13.15 -27.40 9.73
N ASP A 120 12.38 -28.49 9.80
CA ASP A 120 12.95 -29.84 9.93
C ASP A 120 13.94 -30.02 8.78
N THR A 121 15.22 -30.25 9.08
CA THR A 121 16.34 -30.33 8.12
C THR A 121 16.23 -31.51 7.15
N LYS A 122 15.09 -32.23 7.15
CA LYS A 122 14.73 -33.24 6.18
C LYS A 122 14.03 -32.69 4.94
N GLU A 123 13.45 -31.48 4.97
CA GLU A 123 12.74 -30.90 3.83
C GLU A 123 13.44 -29.65 3.29
N LYS A 124 13.83 -29.72 2.00
CA LYS A 124 14.73 -28.81 1.27
C LYS A 124 14.19 -27.40 0.98
N ASP A 125 13.10 -27.00 1.62
CA ASP A 125 12.40 -25.78 1.24
C ASP A 125 12.94 -24.55 1.97
N ILE A 126 13.37 -23.55 1.19
CA ILE A 126 14.13 -22.38 1.65
C ILE A 126 13.15 -21.24 1.93
N VAL A 127 13.22 -20.58 3.08
CA VAL A 127 12.44 -19.35 3.30
C VAL A 127 13.07 -18.21 2.52
N THR A 128 12.28 -17.55 1.66
CA THR A 128 12.73 -16.39 0.88
C THR A 128 12.30 -15.08 1.51
N ASN A 129 11.09 -15.01 2.07
CA ASN A 129 10.55 -13.77 2.64
C ASN A 129 9.89 -14.07 3.99
N ILE A 130 10.15 -13.20 4.97
CA ILE A 130 9.49 -13.19 6.28
C ILE A 130 8.97 -11.78 6.51
N ILE A 131 7.66 -11.65 6.76
CA ILE A 131 7.01 -10.36 6.99
C ILE A 131 6.18 -10.46 8.25
N ILE A 132 6.29 -9.45 9.11
CA ILE A 132 5.46 -9.29 10.30
C ILE A 132 4.40 -8.24 9.97
N SER A 133 3.13 -8.58 10.14
CA SER A 133 2.01 -7.69 9.82
C SER A 133 0.77 -8.10 10.62
N SER A 134 -0.16 -7.16 10.83
CA SER A 134 -1.46 -7.44 11.44
C SER A 134 -2.32 -8.31 10.51
N THR A 135 -3.13 -9.19 11.09
CA THR A 135 -4.17 -9.96 10.38
C THR A 135 -5.01 -9.16 9.36
N HIS A 136 -5.30 -7.89 9.64
CA HIS A 136 -6.16 -7.03 8.80
C HIS A 136 -5.39 -6.26 7.73
N ASP A 137 -4.06 -6.23 7.82
CA ASP A 137 -3.22 -5.54 6.85
C ASP A 137 -3.32 -6.22 5.48
N ILE A 138 -3.18 -5.41 4.44
CA ILE A 138 -3.10 -5.88 3.06
C ILE A 138 -1.63 -6.04 2.69
N LEU A 139 -1.26 -7.23 2.25
CA LEU A 139 0.04 -7.49 1.65
C LEU A 139 -0.07 -7.49 0.12
N LEU A 140 0.88 -6.80 -0.51
CA LEU A 140 1.11 -6.80 -1.95
C LEU A 140 2.14 -7.86 -2.32
N PHE A 141 1.80 -8.72 -3.27
CA PHE A 141 2.65 -9.79 -3.78
C PHE A 141 2.99 -9.49 -5.24
N PHE A 142 4.27 -9.23 -5.52
CA PHE A 142 4.75 -8.93 -6.86
C PHE A 142 5.35 -10.17 -7.50
N SER A 143 5.03 -10.43 -8.76
CA SER A 143 5.56 -11.57 -9.49
C SER A 143 6.71 -11.21 -10.43
N ASN A 144 7.54 -12.19 -10.78
CA ASN A 144 8.58 -12.05 -11.80
C ASN A 144 8.03 -11.61 -13.16
N LYS A 145 6.75 -11.87 -13.44
CA LYS A 145 6.03 -11.45 -14.66
C LYS A 145 5.46 -10.02 -14.57
N GLY A 146 5.81 -9.26 -13.53
CA GLY A 146 5.41 -7.85 -13.41
C GLY A 146 3.95 -7.65 -13.01
N LYS A 147 3.30 -8.68 -12.44
CA LYS A 147 1.95 -8.55 -11.86
C LYS A 147 2.03 -8.30 -10.36
N VAL A 148 0.95 -7.73 -9.83
CA VAL A 148 0.72 -7.55 -8.40
C VAL A 148 -0.60 -8.18 -8.00
N TYR A 149 -0.57 -8.86 -6.85
CA TYR A 149 -1.72 -9.43 -6.19
C TYR A 149 -1.84 -8.81 -4.79
N ALA A 150 -3.05 -8.71 -4.26
CA ALA A 150 -3.27 -8.22 -2.91
C ALA A 150 -4.10 -9.24 -2.13
N LYS A 151 -3.69 -9.51 -0.89
CA LYS A 151 -4.47 -10.29 0.06
C LYS A 151 -4.35 -9.71 1.45
N LYS A 152 -5.44 -9.76 2.21
CA LYS A 152 -5.36 -9.52 3.65
C LYS A 152 -4.61 -10.66 4.31
N VAL A 153 -3.85 -10.38 5.35
CA VAL A 153 -3.04 -11.38 6.04
C VAL A 153 -3.92 -12.54 6.51
N TYR A 154 -5.13 -12.29 7.02
CA TYR A 154 -6.02 -13.37 7.48
C TYR A 154 -6.43 -14.37 6.39
N GLU A 155 -6.44 -13.96 5.12
CA GLU A 155 -6.77 -14.82 3.97
C GLU A 155 -5.66 -15.83 3.66
N ILE A 156 -4.45 -15.59 4.17
CA ILE A 156 -3.31 -16.50 4.03
C ILE A 156 -3.55 -17.71 4.94
N PRO A 157 -3.29 -18.95 4.48
CA PRO A 157 -3.52 -20.14 5.26
C PRO A 157 -2.70 -20.15 6.56
N VAL A 158 -3.37 -20.40 7.68
CA VAL A 158 -2.72 -20.68 8.96
C VAL A 158 -2.08 -22.06 8.87
N ALA A 159 -0.82 -22.16 9.28
CA ALA A 159 -0.11 -23.43 9.36
C ALA A 159 0.78 -23.47 10.60
N SER A 160 1.19 -24.68 10.99
CA SER A 160 2.20 -24.83 12.04
C SER A 160 3.58 -24.39 11.54
N ARG A 161 4.48 -24.10 12.48
CA ARG A 161 5.87 -23.75 12.16
C ARG A 161 6.57 -24.77 11.26
N TYR A 162 6.31 -26.06 11.49
CA TYR A 162 6.92 -27.17 10.76
C TYR A 162 6.21 -27.52 9.44
N SER A 163 4.99 -27.03 9.20
CA SER A 163 4.27 -27.28 7.95
C SER A 163 4.79 -26.38 6.83
N ARG A 164 4.86 -26.86 5.59
CA ARG A 164 5.24 -26.05 4.42
C ARG A 164 4.22 -24.94 4.11
N GLY A 165 2.97 -25.10 4.52
CA GLY A 165 1.89 -24.19 4.13
C GLY A 165 1.15 -24.67 2.89
N LYS A 166 0.56 -23.75 2.13
CA LYS A 166 -0.09 -24.08 0.84
C LYS A 166 0.74 -23.52 -0.31
N ALA A 167 0.75 -24.23 -1.43
CA ALA A 167 1.37 -23.75 -2.66
C ALA A 167 0.70 -22.44 -3.13
N LEU A 168 1.50 -21.50 -3.63
CA LEU A 168 1.05 -20.19 -4.10
C LEU A 168 -0.03 -20.28 -5.17
N VAL A 169 0.06 -21.27 -6.06
CA VAL A 169 -0.93 -21.56 -7.13
C VAL A 169 -2.33 -21.85 -6.60
N ASN A 170 -2.46 -22.27 -5.34
CA ASN A 170 -3.75 -22.53 -4.68
C ASN A 170 -4.27 -21.32 -3.91
N VAL A 171 -3.44 -20.29 -3.72
CA VAL A 171 -3.76 -19.07 -2.96
C VAL A 171 -3.99 -17.89 -3.91
N PHE A 172 -3.26 -17.85 -5.02
CA PHE A 172 -3.30 -16.82 -6.05
C PHE A 172 -3.58 -17.44 -7.42
N GLU A 173 -4.29 -16.70 -8.27
CA GLU A 173 -4.47 -17.04 -9.69
C GLU A 173 -3.20 -16.68 -10.49
N ILE A 174 -2.12 -17.41 -10.22
CA ILE A 174 -0.81 -17.26 -10.88
C ILE A 174 -0.57 -18.36 -11.92
N SER A 175 0.25 -18.04 -12.91
CA SER A 175 0.65 -19.00 -13.95
C SER A 175 1.70 -19.99 -13.41
N LYS A 176 1.92 -21.14 -14.07
CA LYS A 176 2.92 -22.14 -13.61
C LYS A 176 4.35 -21.62 -13.54
N ASP A 177 4.72 -20.69 -14.43
CA ASP A 177 6.07 -20.09 -14.52
C ASP A 177 6.17 -18.74 -13.78
N GLU A 178 5.15 -18.41 -12.99
CA GLU A 178 5.05 -17.17 -12.25
C GLU A 178 5.43 -17.38 -10.79
N ARG A 179 6.48 -16.69 -10.33
CA ARG A 179 6.97 -16.72 -8.94
C ARG A 179 6.85 -15.35 -8.31
N ILE A 180 6.62 -15.32 -7.00
CA ILE A 180 6.61 -14.06 -6.24
C ILE A 180 8.05 -13.63 -5.95
N THR A 181 8.36 -12.38 -6.24
CA THR A 181 9.70 -11.78 -6.12
C THR A 181 9.79 -10.81 -4.96
N ALA A 182 8.71 -10.10 -4.65
CA ALA A 182 8.64 -9.21 -3.50
C ALA A 182 7.28 -9.32 -2.82
N VAL A 183 7.28 -9.17 -1.50
CA VAL A 183 6.07 -9.04 -0.70
C VAL A 183 6.24 -7.80 0.17
N LEU A 184 5.27 -6.89 0.13
CA LEU A 184 5.32 -5.61 0.83
C LEU A 184 3.99 -5.33 1.52
N PRO A 185 3.99 -4.79 2.76
CA PRO A 185 2.77 -4.25 3.33
C PRO A 185 2.29 -3.06 2.52
N MET A 186 0.97 -2.97 2.31
CA MET A 186 0.35 -1.80 1.70
C MET A 186 0.20 -0.70 2.75
N GLU A 187 0.92 0.40 2.57
CA GLU A 187 0.77 1.61 3.37
C GLU A 187 -0.01 2.67 2.59
N PHE A 188 -1.22 3.00 3.05
CA PHE A 188 -2.10 3.93 2.33
C PHE A 188 -1.53 5.35 2.28
N GLY A 189 -1.53 5.95 1.08
CA GLY A 189 -1.32 7.40 0.88
C GLY A 189 0.09 7.93 1.12
N LYS A 190 1.10 7.07 1.28
CA LYS A 190 2.49 7.49 1.48
C LYS A 190 3.46 6.70 0.60
N GLY A 191 4.33 7.43 -0.07
CA GLY A 191 5.46 6.89 -0.82
C GLY A 191 5.11 6.31 -2.19
N TYR A 192 6.11 5.66 -2.75
CA TYR A 192 6.11 5.07 -4.08
C TYR A 192 6.59 3.62 -4.00
N LEU A 193 6.20 2.84 -4.99
CA LEU A 193 6.80 1.56 -5.25
C LEU A 193 7.85 1.71 -6.35
N PHE A 194 9.09 1.42 -5.99
CA PHE A 194 10.22 1.42 -6.89
C PHE A 194 10.54 -0.01 -7.30
N MET A 195 10.41 -0.28 -8.60
CA MET A 195 10.56 -1.59 -9.22
C MET A 195 11.84 -1.62 -10.04
N ALA A 196 12.59 -2.73 -9.96
CA ALA A 196 13.76 -2.98 -10.79
C ALA A 196 13.63 -4.29 -11.56
N THR A 197 13.98 -4.24 -12.85
CA THR A 197 13.91 -5.39 -13.76
C THR A 197 15.28 -5.98 -14.01
N LYS A 198 15.30 -7.24 -14.44
CA LYS A 198 16.49 -8.03 -14.74
C LYS A 198 17.34 -7.37 -15.82
N LYS A 199 16.72 -6.74 -16.83
CA LYS A 199 17.41 -6.01 -17.91
C LYS A 199 17.77 -4.56 -17.56
N GLY A 200 17.68 -4.15 -16.30
CA GLY A 200 18.17 -2.85 -15.84
C GLY A 200 17.24 -1.67 -16.08
N LYS A 201 15.97 -1.91 -16.42
CA LYS A 201 14.92 -0.90 -16.32
C LYS A 201 14.45 -0.76 -14.88
N VAL A 202 14.08 0.45 -14.52
CA VAL A 202 13.49 0.81 -13.24
C VAL A 202 12.21 1.59 -13.44
N LYS A 203 11.30 1.50 -12.47
CA LYS A 203 10.06 2.25 -12.49
C LYS A 203 9.64 2.69 -11.10
N LYS A 204 9.17 3.93 -11.01
CA LYS A 204 8.52 4.46 -9.83
C LYS A 204 7.01 4.63 -10.10
N THR A 205 6.17 4.10 -9.23
CA THR A 205 4.71 4.22 -9.32
C THR A 205 4.15 4.60 -7.95
N SER A 206 3.17 5.51 -7.90
CA SER A 206 2.51 5.88 -6.63
C SER A 206 1.87 4.66 -5.98
N MET A 207 1.92 4.55 -4.65
CA MET A 207 1.24 3.49 -3.91
C MET A 207 -0.28 3.51 -4.16
N ASP A 208 -0.86 4.68 -4.42
CA ASP A 208 -2.31 4.85 -4.64
C ASP A 208 -2.82 4.08 -5.88
N GLU A 209 -1.95 3.80 -6.84
CA GLU A 209 -2.28 2.98 -8.02
C GLU A 209 -2.62 1.52 -7.67
N PHE A 210 -2.33 1.10 -6.43
CA PHE A 210 -2.48 -0.27 -5.96
C PHE A 210 -3.64 -0.46 -4.96
N LEU A 211 -4.40 0.60 -4.65
CA LEU A 211 -5.52 0.56 -3.68
C LEU A 211 -6.60 -0.48 -4.00
N SER A 212 -6.84 -0.74 -5.28
CA SER A 212 -7.83 -1.71 -5.73
C SER A 212 -7.14 -2.73 -6.62
N ILE A 213 -6.99 -3.96 -6.13
CA ILE A 213 -6.45 -5.08 -6.89
C ILE A 213 -7.50 -6.19 -6.90
N ARG A 214 -7.80 -6.73 -8.09
CA ARG A 214 -8.73 -7.85 -8.26
C ARG A 214 -8.05 -9.16 -7.87
N LYS A 215 -8.82 -10.23 -7.62
CA LYS A 215 -8.28 -11.57 -7.32
C LYS A 215 -7.32 -12.11 -8.40
N THR A 216 -7.62 -11.80 -9.66
CA THR A 216 -6.78 -12.11 -10.85
C THR A 216 -5.44 -11.36 -10.88
N GLY A 217 -5.19 -10.46 -9.91
CA GLY A 217 -4.08 -9.52 -9.92
C GLY A 217 -4.29 -8.35 -10.90
N LYS A 218 -3.30 -7.47 -10.96
CA LYS A 218 -3.18 -6.40 -11.95
C LYS A 218 -1.75 -6.31 -12.47
N ILE A 219 -1.55 -5.66 -13.61
CA ILE A 219 -0.21 -5.30 -14.07
C ILE A 219 0.36 -4.27 -13.09
N ALA A 220 1.59 -4.50 -12.64
CA ALA A 220 2.41 -3.59 -11.84
C ALA A 220 3.46 -2.91 -12.71
N ILE A 221 4.08 -3.66 -13.63
CA ILE A 221 5.02 -3.19 -14.64
C ILE A 221 4.89 -4.01 -15.92
N GLU A 222 5.00 -3.32 -17.06
CA GLU A 222 5.09 -4.00 -18.35
C GLU A 222 6.55 -4.42 -18.56
N LEU A 223 6.76 -5.65 -19.03
CA LEU A 223 8.08 -6.24 -19.21
C LEU A 223 8.33 -6.48 -20.70
N GLU A 224 9.58 -6.31 -21.12
CA GLU A 224 10.01 -6.77 -22.44
C GLU A 224 10.13 -8.29 -22.46
N GLU A 225 10.19 -8.88 -23.65
CA GLU A 225 10.47 -10.33 -23.79
C GLU A 225 11.74 -10.71 -23.03
N GLU A 226 11.71 -11.85 -22.33
CA GLU A 226 12.82 -12.37 -21.50
C GLU A 226 13.27 -11.44 -20.36
N ASP A 227 12.51 -10.40 -20.02
CA ASP A 227 12.73 -9.59 -18.82
C ASP A 227 11.91 -10.12 -17.63
N GLU A 228 12.40 -9.87 -16.43
CA GLU A 228 11.73 -10.26 -15.19
C GLU A 228 11.79 -9.11 -14.19
N LEU A 229 10.73 -8.94 -13.40
CA LEU A 229 10.79 -8.11 -12.21
C LEU A 229 11.71 -8.78 -11.18
N VAL A 230 12.78 -8.11 -10.77
CA VAL A 230 13.74 -8.65 -9.79
C VAL A 230 13.24 -8.39 -8.38
N GLU A 231 12.90 -7.14 -8.08
CA GLU A 231 12.54 -6.73 -6.72
C GLU A 231 11.75 -5.42 -6.73
N VAL A 232 11.00 -5.19 -5.65
CA VAL A 232 10.21 -3.98 -5.40
C VAL A 232 10.53 -3.47 -4.01
N LYS A 233 10.79 -2.17 -3.89
CA LYS A 233 11.00 -1.50 -2.61
C LYS A 233 10.05 -0.31 -2.47
N VAL A 234 9.71 0.02 -1.22
CA VAL A 234 8.98 1.24 -0.89
C VAL A 234 9.98 2.40 -0.83
N THR A 235 9.62 3.54 -1.40
CA THR A 235 10.43 4.76 -1.38
C THR A 235 9.60 5.99 -1.04
N SER A 236 10.23 7.05 -0.53
CA SER A 236 9.58 8.26 -0.05
C SER A 236 9.32 9.31 -1.15
N GLY A 237 10.13 9.30 -2.21
CA GLY A 237 10.19 10.32 -3.25
C GLY A 237 11.56 11.02 -3.34
N ASP A 238 12.30 11.05 -2.23
CA ASP A 238 13.60 11.71 -2.05
C ASP A 238 14.75 10.74 -1.72
N ASP A 239 14.50 9.43 -1.80
CA ASP A 239 15.49 8.42 -1.48
C ASP A 239 16.52 8.25 -2.61
N GLU A 240 17.58 7.51 -2.32
CA GLU A 240 18.58 7.11 -3.30
C GLU A 240 18.49 5.62 -3.61
N ILE A 241 18.75 5.25 -4.85
CA ILE A 241 18.62 3.89 -5.34
C ILE A 241 20.00 3.35 -5.67
N LEU A 242 20.33 2.18 -5.11
CA LEU A 242 21.51 1.41 -5.44
C LEU A 242 21.10 0.12 -6.15
N LEU A 243 21.41 -0.01 -7.45
CA LEU A 243 21.24 -1.26 -8.19
C LEU A 243 22.56 -2.02 -8.22
N ALA A 244 22.50 -3.34 -8.08
CA ALA A 244 23.66 -4.21 -8.31
C ALA A 244 23.39 -5.24 -9.40
N THR A 245 24.49 -5.66 -10.03
CA THR A 245 24.49 -6.53 -11.20
C THR A 245 25.24 -7.83 -10.93
N LYS A 246 24.91 -8.85 -11.72
CA LYS A 246 25.51 -10.17 -11.72
C LYS A 246 27.01 -10.12 -11.96
N PHE A 247 27.48 -9.20 -12.79
CA PHE A 247 28.90 -9.02 -13.10
C PHE A 247 29.62 -8.06 -12.14
N GLY A 248 29.04 -7.78 -10.97
CA GLY A 248 29.74 -7.09 -9.89
C GLY A 248 29.89 -5.60 -10.14
N LYS A 249 28.99 -5.00 -10.92
CA LYS A 249 28.78 -3.55 -10.99
C LYS A 249 27.64 -3.11 -10.08
N ALA A 250 27.71 -1.88 -9.59
CA ALA A 250 26.60 -1.22 -8.92
C ALA A 250 26.50 0.26 -9.31
N ILE A 251 25.30 0.81 -9.37
CA ILE A 251 25.04 2.22 -9.66
C ILE A 251 24.16 2.81 -8.56
N ARG A 252 24.55 3.99 -8.06
CA ARG A 252 23.82 4.75 -7.04
C ARG A 252 23.34 6.06 -7.65
N PHE A 253 22.05 6.32 -7.65
CA PHE A 253 21.45 7.55 -8.21
C PHE A 253 20.23 7.99 -7.39
N PRO A 254 19.88 9.28 -7.37
CA PRO A 254 18.73 9.75 -6.61
C PRO A 254 17.42 9.37 -7.32
N GLU A 255 16.41 8.91 -6.57
CA GLU A 255 15.17 8.38 -7.16
C GLU A 255 14.36 9.44 -7.93
N ARG A 256 14.61 10.73 -7.65
CA ARG A 256 14.01 11.88 -8.35
C ARG A 256 14.32 11.92 -9.84
N GLU A 257 15.38 11.26 -10.30
CA GLU A 257 15.68 11.10 -11.73
C GLU A 257 14.70 10.18 -12.46
N VAL A 258 13.89 9.43 -11.70
CA VAL A 258 12.81 8.58 -12.21
C VAL A 258 11.49 9.24 -11.87
N ARG A 259 10.77 9.73 -12.89
CA ARG A 259 9.42 10.27 -12.70
C ARG A 259 8.44 9.17 -12.31
N ALA A 260 7.42 9.51 -11.52
CA ALA A 260 6.31 8.61 -11.26
C ALA A 260 5.53 8.33 -12.56
N MET A 261 5.19 7.08 -12.79
CA MET A 261 4.46 6.60 -13.98
C MET A 261 3.35 5.64 -13.57
N GLY A 262 2.34 5.51 -14.42
CA GLY A 262 1.28 4.52 -14.25
C GLY A 262 1.78 3.08 -14.35
N ARG A 263 0.94 2.13 -13.92
CA ARG A 263 1.32 0.71 -13.79
C ARG A 263 1.58 0.00 -15.13
N ALA A 264 0.79 0.26 -16.16
CA ALA A 264 0.96 -0.37 -17.48
C ALA A 264 2.00 0.40 -18.33
N THR A 265 3.24 0.49 -17.84
CA THR A 265 4.36 1.11 -18.54
C THR A 265 5.67 0.35 -18.25
N LEU A 266 6.61 0.43 -19.20
CA LEU A 266 7.92 -0.26 -19.19
C LEU A 266 8.95 0.33 -18.22
N GLY A 267 8.77 1.56 -17.75
CA GLY A 267 9.78 2.26 -16.94
C GLY A 267 10.89 2.94 -17.78
N VAL A 268 11.98 3.31 -17.11
CA VAL A 268 13.15 3.98 -17.70
C VAL A 268 14.43 3.20 -17.41
N LYS A 269 15.52 3.45 -18.14
CA LYS A 269 16.81 2.83 -17.88
C LYS A 269 17.38 3.29 -16.52
N GLY A 270 17.68 2.33 -15.63
CA GLY A 270 18.33 2.55 -14.34
C GLY A 270 19.83 2.28 -14.37
N ILE A 271 20.26 1.20 -15.05
CA ILE A 271 21.69 0.87 -15.25
C ILE A 271 21.92 0.41 -16.70
N SER A 272 23.08 0.77 -17.26
CA SER A 272 23.53 0.21 -18.53
C SER A 272 24.29 -1.09 -18.28
N LEU A 273 23.71 -2.20 -18.75
CA LEU A 273 24.28 -3.54 -18.65
C LEU A 273 25.16 -3.85 -19.87
N VAL A 274 26.18 -4.68 -19.66
CA VAL A 274 26.92 -5.33 -20.75
C VAL A 274 26.21 -6.62 -21.14
N ASN A 275 26.51 -7.17 -22.32
CA ASN A 275 25.88 -8.40 -22.79
C ASN A 275 26.07 -9.55 -21.80
N GLY A 276 24.95 -10.19 -21.41
CA GLY A 276 24.91 -11.29 -20.44
C GLY A 276 24.90 -10.87 -18.97
N ASP A 277 25.02 -9.57 -18.68
CA ASP A 277 24.86 -9.03 -17.32
C ASP A 277 23.39 -8.75 -17.02
N GLU A 278 23.04 -8.83 -15.74
CA GLU A 278 21.65 -8.81 -15.25
C GLU A 278 21.63 -8.10 -13.90
N VAL A 279 20.56 -7.37 -13.58
CA VAL A 279 20.34 -6.85 -12.23
C VAL A 279 20.01 -8.01 -11.29
N VAL A 280 20.63 -8.01 -10.11
CA VAL A 280 20.45 -9.07 -9.09
C VAL A 280 19.80 -8.58 -7.80
N GLY A 281 19.71 -7.26 -7.61
CA GLY A 281 19.01 -6.68 -6.47
C GLY A 281 19.07 -5.15 -6.45
N ILE A 282 18.24 -4.58 -5.60
CA ILE A 282 18.09 -3.14 -5.39
C ILE A 282 18.11 -2.84 -3.90
N GLU A 283 18.77 -1.75 -3.53
CA GLU A 283 18.71 -1.21 -2.18
C GLU A 283 18.26 0.26 -2.22
N VAL A 284 17.46 0.65 -1.23
CA VAL A 284 16.97 2.02 -1.06
C VAL A 284 17.72 2.64 0.11
N LEU A 285 18.36 3.77 -0.14
CA LEU A 285 19.16 4.49 0.84
C LEU A 285 18.43 5.77 1.23
N ASN A 286 18.25 5.96 2.53
CA ASN A 286 17.64 7.14 3.13
C ASN A 286 18.40 7.54 4.41
N SER A 287 18.00 8.65 5.04
CA SER A 287 18.69 9.16 6.24
C SER A 287 18.80 8.17 7.40
N GLU A 288 17.94 7.16 7.46
CA GLU A 288 17.89 6.19 8.57
C GLU A 288 18.88 5.04 8.37
N ASN A 289 19.22 4.70 7.12
CA ASN A 289 20.04 3.52 6.81
C ASN A 289 21.37 3.82 6.11
N LEU A 290 21.74 5.10 5.92
CA LEU A 290 23.00 5.50 5.28
C LEU A 290 24.27 4.94 5.97
N GLU A 291 24.21 4.73 7.28
CA GLU A 291 25.31 4.16 8.08
C GLU A 291 25.39 2.63 7.99
N GLN A 292 24.39 1.97 7.40
CA GLN A 292 24.44 0.55 7.11
C GLN A 292 25.44 0.24 5.99
N THR A 293 25.59 -1.05 5.72
CA THR A 293 26.54 -1.55 4.73
C THR A 293 25.84 -2.35 3.65
N PHE A 294 26.40 -2.30 2.44
CA PHE A 294 25.96 -3.11 1.32
C PHE A 294 26.68 -4.46 1.35
N LEU A 295 25.93 -5.52 1.61
CA LEU A 295 26.40 -6.89 1.50
C LEU A 295 26.31 -7.38 0.06
N VAL A 296 27.38 -8.02 -0.40
CA VAL A 296 27.40 -8.74 -1.68
C VAL A 296 27.87 -10.16 -1.42
N VAL A 297 27.14 -11.14 -1.94
CA VAL A 297 27.49 -12.56 -1.90
C VAL A 297 27.52 -13.13 -3.32
N THR A 298 28.51 -13.95 -3.61
CA THR A 298 28.73 -14.57 -4.92
C THR A 298 28.32 -16.04 -4.93
N GLU A 299 28.12 -16.59 -6.12
CA GLU A 299 27.65 -17.97 -6.32
C GLU A 299 28.59 -19.04 -5.73
N ASN A 300 29.90 -18.77 -5.59
CA ASN A 300 30.84 -19.70 -4.96
C ASN A 300 31.02 -19.46 -3.45
N GLY A 301 30.12 -18.70 -2.82
CA GLY A 301 30.08 -18.50 -1.37
C GLY A 301 31.11 -17.50 -0.85
N TYR A 302 31.58 -16.55 -1.69
CA TYR A 302 32.37 -15.41 -1.22
C TYR A 302 31.47 -14.21 -0.96
N GLY A 303 31.85 -13.34 -0.05
CA GLY A 303 31.11 -12.11 0.17
C GLY A 303 31.83 -11.13 1.07
N LYS A 304 31.28 -9.93 1.15
CA LYS A 304 31.81 -8.82 1.94
C LYS A 304 30.75 -7.74 2.13
N ARG A 305 31.02 -6.85 3.08
CA ARG A 305 30.25 -5.62 3.28
C ARG A 305 31.06 -4.43 2.79
N SER A 306 30.40 -3.44 2.21
CA SER A 306 31.02 -2.17 1.85
C SER A 306 30.12 -1.04 2.31
N LYS A 307 30.70 0.04 2.85
CA LYS A 307 29.90 1.21 3.26
C LYS A 307 29.19 1.82 2.05
N PHE A 308 27.96 2.28 2.22
CA PHE A 308 27.23 2.96 1.14
C PHE A 308 27.97 4.20 0.62
N ALA A 309 28.68 4.91 1.49
CA ALA A 309 29.52 6.05 1.13
C ALA A 309 30.61 5.73 0.09
N GLU A 310 31.02 4.47 -0.06
CA GLU A 310 31.99 4.12 -1.11
C GLU A 310 31.38 4.18 -2.51
N PHE A 311 30.06 4.05 -2.64
CA PHE A 311 29.34 4.09 -3.92
C PHE A 311 29.05 5.56 -4.27
N PRO A 312 29.75 6.15 -5.26
CA PRO A 312 29.55 7.54 -5.60
C PRO A 312 28.17 7.74 -6.23
N LEU A 313 27.52 8.82 -5.82
CA LEU A 313 26.29 9.28 -6.47
C LEU A 313 26.60 9.68 -7.90
N GLN A 314 25.83 9.17 -8.85
CA GLN A 314 25.94 9.47 -10.28
C GLN A 314 24.55 9.50 -10.92
N GLY A 315 24.46 9.91 -12.18
CA GLY A 315 23.19 9.88 -12.92
C GLY A 315 22.77 8.44 -13.30
N ARG A 316 21.47 8.20 -13.37
CA ARG A 316 20.91 6.90 -13.78
C ARG A 316 21.31 6.52 -15.21
N GLY A 317 21.32 5.24 -15.50
CA GLY A 317 21.66 4.70 -16.82
C GLY A 317 23.16 4.66 -17.12
N GLY A 318 24.03 5.04 -16.19
CA GLY A 318 25.47 4.80 -16.27
C GLY A 318 25.83 3.31 -16.19
N LYS A 319 27.12 2.98 -16.40
CA LYS A 319 27.65 1.61 -16.26
C LYS A 319 27.88 1.19 -14.80
N GLY A 320 27.79 2.14 -13.87
CA GLY A 320 28.10 1.90 -12.46
C GLY A 320 29.60 1.70 -12.18
N VAL A 321 29.89 1.46 -10.91
CA VAL A 321 31.23 1.20 -10.38
C VAL A 321 31.36 -0.27 -9.98
N ILE A 322 32.58 -0.78 -9.81
CA ILE A 322 32.79 -2.14 -9.28
C ILE A 322 32.27 -2.19 -7.84
N THR A 323 31.47 -3.20 -7.51
CA THR A 323 31.02 -3.54 -6.15
C THR A 323 31.75 -4.77 -5.58
N ILE A 324 32.20 -5.68 -6.43
CA ILE A 324 33.02 -6.84 -6.05
C ILE A 324 33.88 -7.28 -7.24
N LYS A 325 35.11 -7.74 -6.98
CA LYS A 325 35.97 -8.33 -8.02
C LYS A 325 35.54 -9.76 -8.33
N ILE A 326 34.99 -9.96 -9.52
CA ILE A 326 34.64 -11.28 -10.03
C ILE A 326 35.87 -11.98 -10.62
N SER A 327 35.94 -13.28 -10.37
CA SER A 327 36.99 -14.19 -10.84
C SER A 327 36.40 -15.61 -10.91
N GLN A 328 37.11 -16.57 -11.50
CA GLN A 328 36.69 -17.98 -11.46
C GLN A 328 36.54 -18.49 -10.01
N LYS A 329 37.34 -17.96 -9.08
CA LYS A 329 37.29 -18.32 -7.65
C LYS A 329 36.00 -17.82 -6.99
N THR A 330 35.66 -16.55 -7.19
CA THR A 330 34.50 -15.93 -6.54
C THR A 330 33.19 -16.28 -7.25
N GLY A 331 33.20 -16.43 -8.57
CA GLY A 331 31.99 -16.57 -9.37
C GLY A 331 31.20 -15.26 -9.48
N LEU A 332 30.05 -15.34 -10.13
CA LEU A 332 29.12 -14.23 -10.32
C LEU A 332 28.42 -13.83 -9.01
N VAL A 333 27.85 -12.61 -8.96
CA VAL A 333 27.04 -12.18 -7.82
C VAL A 333 25.74 -13.00 -7.78
N ALA A 334 25.42 -13.55 -6.60
CA ALA A 334 24.23 -14.34 -6.36
C ALA A 334 23.15 -13.55 -5.61
N GLY A 335 23.54 -12.62 -4.73
CA GLY A 335 22.59 -11.81 -3.97
C GLY A 335 23.26 -10.60 -3.32
N VAL A 336 22.43 -9.59 -3.03
CA VAL A 336 22.84 -8.34 -2.38
C VAL A 336 21.78 -7.90 -1.38
N GLU A 337 22.19 -7.26 -0.29
CA GLU A 337 21.29 -6.76 0.74
C GLU A 337 21.91 -5.54 1.45
N GLY A 338 21.10 -4.55 1.80
CA GLY A 338 21.45 -3.55 2.82
C GLY A 338 21.34 -4.15 4.21
N VAL A 339 22.44 -4.14 4.97
CA VAL A 339 22.55 -4.79 6.28
C VAL A 339 23.22 -3.90 7.33
N GLY A 340 22.65 -3.88 8.54
CA GLY A 340 23.23 -3.35 9.77
C GLY A 340 24.01 -4.41 10.55
N ASP A 341 24.83 -4.00 11.52
CA ASP A 341 25.69 -4.91 12.28
C ASP A 341 24.93 -5.94 13.13
N GLU A 342 23.70 -5.61 13.56
CA GLU A 342 22.86 -6.48 14.38
C GLU A 342 22.03 -7.48 13.55
N ASP A 343 22.01 -7.32 12.23
CA ASP A 343 21.27 -8.21 11.34
C ASP A 343 21.95 -9.59 11.25
N GLU A 344 21.18 -10.59 10.87
CA GLU A 344 21.68 -11.89 10.46
C GLU A 344 21.32 -12.16 9.00
N ILE A 345 22.08 -13.01 8.32
CA ILE A 345 21.76 -13.46 6.97
C ILE A 345 21.67 -14.97 6.93
N ILE A 346 20.83 -15.45 6.02
CA ILE A 346 20.79 -16.85 5.63
C ILE A 346 21.30 -16.93 4.18
N ILE A 347 22.31 -17.76 3.96
CA ILE A 347 22.80 -18.13 2.63
C ILE A 347 22.34 -19.56 2.40
N SER A 348 21.67 -19.78 1.28
CA SER A 348 21.21 -21.10 0.84
C SER A 348 21.91 -21.51 -0.44
N SER A 349 22.16 -22.80 -0.61
CA SER A 349 22.70 -23.36 -1.83
C SER A 349 21.62 -24.00 -2.71
N MET A 350 21.94 -24.27 -3.98
CA MET A 350 21.02 -24.93 -4.91
C MET A 350 20.69 -26.36 -4.49
N GLN A 351 21.58 -27.02 -3.73
CA GLN A 351 21.32 -28.35 -3.17
C GLN A 351 20.60 -28.32 -1.80
N GLY A 352 20.27 -27.13 -1.29
CA GLY A 352 19.52 -26.95 -0.04
C GLY A 352 20.38 -26.90 1.23
N ILE A 353 21.71 -26.71 1.10
CA ILE A 353 22.57 -26.46 2.26
C ILE A 353 22.33 -25.02 2.71
N MET A 354 22.10 -24.80 4.00
CA MET A 354 21.85 -23.48 4.56
C MET A 354 22.87 -23.15 5.64
N ILE A 355 23.32 -21.90 5.66
CA ILE A 355 24.15 -21.34 6.73
C ILE A 355 23.56 -20.00 7.17
N ARG A 356 23.48 -19.81 8.49
CA ARG A 356 23.08 -18.56 9.12
C ARG A 356 24.33 -17.88 9.66
N LEU A 357 24.54 -16.62 9.30
CA LEU A 357 25.72 -15.85 9.69
C LEU A 357 25.29 -14.52 10.31
N ARG A 358 26.01 -14.09 11.35
CA ARG A 358 25.87 -12.73 11.87
C ARG A 358 26.57 -11.75 10.95
N VAL A 359 25.88 -10.68 10.58
CA VAL A 359 26.43 -9.68 9.65
C VAL A 359 27.71 -9.06 10.21
N LYS A 360 27.80 -8.84 11.52
CA LYS A 360 29.00 -8.35 12.22
C LYS A 360 30.26 -9.18 11.98
N GLU A 361 30.14 -10.49 11.73
CA GLU A 361 31.27 -11.38 11.47
C GLU A 361 31.80 -11.26 10.02
N ILE A 362 31.01 -10.65 9.13
CA ILE A 362 31.41 -10.40 7.75
C ILE A 362 32.23 -9.10 7.71
N PRO A 363 33.45 -9.12 7.14
CA PRO A 363 34.31 -7.95 7.14
C PRO A 363 33.77 -6.84 6.23
N ILE A 364 33.91 -5.60 6.72
CA ILE A 364 33.72 -4.40 5.92
C ILE A 364 35.01 -4.15 5.14
N LEU A 365 34.93 -4.20 3.82
CA LEU A 365 36.04 -4.05 2.89
C LEU A 365 35.68 -3.06 1.79
N GLY A 366 36.71 -2.53 1.14
CA GLY A 366 36.55 -1.69 -0.03
C GLY A 366 35.75 -2.38 -1.14
N ARG A 367 35.03 -1.61 -1.95
CA ARG A 367 34.23 -2.09 -3.08
C ARG A 367 35.02 -2.96 -4.05
N ASN A 368 36.23 -2.52 -4.42
CA ASN A 368 37.05 -3.20 -5.43
C ASN A 368 37.92 -4.32 -4.84
N THR A 369 37.31 -5.23 -4.08
CA THR A 369 37.95 -6.39 -3.45
C THR A 369 37.16 -7.68 -3.74
N GLN A 370 37.75 -8.85 -3.48
CA GLN A 370 37.11 -10.15 -3.72
C GLN A 370 36.18 -10.60 -2.57
N GLY A 371 36.33 -10.02 -1.38
CA GLY A 371 35.67 -10.50 -0.17
C GLY A 371 36.31 -11.75 0.44
N VAL A 372 35.65 -12.30 1.45
CA VAL A 372 36.07 -13.49 2.19
C VAL A 372 35.11 -14.65 1.93
N LYS A 373 35.52 -15.87 2.25
CA LYS A 373 34.67 -17.05 2.09
C LYS A 373 33.65 -17.10 3.23
N LEU A 374 32.37 -17.01 2.88
CA LEU A 374 31.23 -17.08 3.80
C LEU A 374 30.66 -18.49 3.90
N MET A 375 30.65 -19.21 2.77
CA MET A 375 30.12 -20.56 2.69
C MET A 375 31.08 -21.45 1.90
N ARG A 376 31.34 -22.67 2.40
CA ARG A 376 32.07 -23.68 1.65
C ARG A 376 31.07 -24.51 0.87
N LEU A 377 31.19 -24.45 -0.45
CA LEU A 377 30.39 -25.19 -1.41
C LEU A 377 31.30 -26.17 -2.16
N GLU A 378 30.87 -27.42 -2.28
CA GLU A 378 31.56 -28.47 -3.01
C GLU A 378 30.65 -28.91 -4.16
N ASN A 379 31.00 -28.53 -5.40
CA ASN A 379 30.16 -28.74 -6.59
C ASN A 379 28.72 -28.20 -6.46
N ASP A 380 28.57 -27.08 -5.76
CA ASP A 380 27.30 -26.44 -5.46
C ASP A 380 27.44 -24.91 -5.59
N LYS A 381 26.33 -24.20 -5.67
CA LYS A 381 26.27 -22.74 -5.81
C LYS A 381 25.28 -22.13 -4.84
N VAL A 382 25.54 -20.90 -4.42
CA VAL A 382 24.56 -20.08 -3.70
C VAL A 382 23.33 -19.87 -4.58
N ALA A 383 22.16 -20.19 -4.04
CA ALA A 383 20.87 -19.99 -4.67
C ALA A 383 20.22 -18.67 -4.21
N THR A 384 20.16 -18.45 -2.90
CA THR A 384 19.56 -17.23 -2.33
C THR A 384 20.35 -16.71 -1.14
N VAL A 385 20.19 -15.41 -0.90
CA VAL A 385 20.69 -14.69 0.27
C VAL A 385 19.51 -13.91 0.81
N VAL A 386 19.22 -14.06 2.10
CA VAL A 386 18.08 -13.41 2.73
C VAL A 386 18.54 -12.75 4.01
N LYS A 387 18.21 -11.47 4.18
CA LYS A 387 18.36 -10.76 5.45
C LYS A 387 17.28 -11.21 6.44
N VAL A 388 17.70 -11.46 7.67
CA VAL A 388 16.84 -11.79 8.81
C VAL A 388 17.07 -10.74 9.89
N VAL A 389 16.00 -10.02 10.24
CA VAL A 389 15.96 -8.99 11.29
C VAL A 389 15.63 -9.62 12.64
#